data_AF-A0A7Y2FHD5-F1
#
_entry.id   AF-A0A7Y2FHD5-F1
#
_cell.length_a   1.000
_cell.length_b   1.000
_cell.length_c   1.000
_cell.angle_alpha   90.00
_cell.angle_beta   90.00
_cell.angle_gamma   90.00
#
_symmetry.space_group_name_H-M   'P 1'
#
loop_
_entity.id
_entity.type
_entity.pdbx_description
1 polymer ?
#
loop_
_entity_poly.entity_id
_entity_poly.type
_entity_poly.pdbx_seq_one_letter_code
_entity_poly.pdbx_strand_id
1 'polypeptide(L)'
;FEDMVVRHSSDRRSASRGGQIGTFALTDVTPEVAEALEGIEPGGITAVVPAPDGYHIFRLIARYEEGKPTIEEAEAEIRQAAAQQKQQQVYEKYVAKLKNEIFVDIRL
;
A
#
# COMPACT_ATOMS: atom_id res chain seq x y z
N PHE A 1 -24.36 11.66 8.27
CA PHE A 1 -23.08 11.58 9.01
C PHE A 1 -22.29 12.88 8.85
N GLU A 2 -22.20 13.36 7.62
CA GLU A 2 -21.57 14.57 7.12
C GLU A 2 -21.97 15.83 7.91
N ASP A 3 -23.26 16.03 8.21
CA ASP A 3 -23.71 17.17 9.03
C ASP A 3 -23.12 17.13 10.45
N MET A 4 -23.00 15.94 11.05
CA MET A 4 -22.35 15.79 12.37
C MET A 4 -20.86 16.07 12.29
N VAL A 5 -20.21 15.65 11.21
CA VAL A 5 -18.80 15.95 10.96
C VAL A 5 -18.57 17.45 10.84
N VAL A 6 -19.40 18.16 10.07
CA VAL A 6 -19.32 19.63 9.91
C VAL A 6 -19.46 20.35 11.26
N ARG A 7 -20.35 19.87 12.14
CA ARG A 7 -20.67 20.53 13.42
C ARG A 7 -19.73 20.19 14.56
N HIS A 8 -19.20 18.96 14.59
CA HIS A 8 -18.55 18.41 15.78
C HIS A 8 -17.12 17.91 15.56
N SER A 9 -16.67 17.75 14.30
CA SER A 9 -15.31 17.27 14.06
C SER A 9 -14.27 18.30 14.47
N SER A 10 -13.28 17.84 15.24
CA SER A 10 -12.09 18.64 15.56
C SER A 10 -11.08 18.66 14.41
N ASP A 11 -11.20 17.75 13.44
CA ASP A 11 -10.40 17.79 12.20
C ASP A 11 -10.97 18.82 11.22
N ARG A 12 -10.47 20.05 11.34
CA ARG A 12 -10.85 21.17 10.46
C ARG A 12 -10.49 20.97 9.00
N ARG A 13 -9.52 20.10 8.66
CA ARG A 13 -9.12 19.87 7.26
C ARG A 13 -10.16 19.06 6.51
N SER A 14 -10.81 18.12 7.17
CA SER A 14 -11.83 17.25 6.55
C SER A 14 -13.25 17.70 6.86
N ALA A 15 -13.49 18.43 7.97
CA ALA A 15 -14.82 18.83 8.42
C ALA A 15 -15.65 19.56 7.34
N SER A 16 -15.05 20.53 6.64
CA SER A 16 -15.71 21.29 5.58
C SER A 16 -16.05 20.46 4.34
N ARG A 17 -15.44 19.29 4.18
CA ARG A 17 -15.71 18.31 3.11
C ARG A 17 -16.48 17.10 3.63
N GLY A 18 -17.25 17.26 4.71
CA GLY A 18 -18.07 16.20 5.29
C GLY A 18 -17.26 15.03 5.85
N GLY A 19 -15.98 15.22 6.18
CA GLY A 19 -15.11 14.19 6.76
C GLY A 19 -14.40 13.30 5.77
N GLN A 20 -14.31 13.68 4.49
CA GLN A 20 -13.60 12.87 3.50
C GLN A 20 -12.09 12.89 3.75
N ILE A 21 -11.55 11.70 4.04
CA ILE A 21 -10.12 11.46 4.27
C ILE A 21 -9.43 10.69 3.13
N GLY A 22 -10.18 10.23 2.12
CA GLY A 22 -9.66 9.51 0.96
C GLY A 22 -9.60 7.99 1.15
N THR A 23 -8.91 7.32 0.21
CA THR A 23 -8.63 5.88 0.27
C THR A 23 -7.26 5.65 0.87
N PHE A 24 -7.15 4.68 1.77
CA PHE A 24 -5.91 4.30 2.44
C PHE A 24 -5.85 2.78 2.57
N ALA A 25 -4.65 2.21 2.67
CA ALA A 25 -4.50 0.80 3.01
C ALA A 25 -4.72 0.60 4.51
N LEU A 26 -5.27 -0.55 4.93
CA LEU A 26 -5.44 -0.85 6.36
C LEU A 26 -4.09 -0.95 7.09
N THR A 27 -2.99 -1.17 6.36
CA THR A 27 -1.62 -1.13 6.88
C THR A 27 -1.13 0.26 7.24
N ASP A 28 -1.79 1.31 6.72
CA ASP A 28 -1.37 2.71 6.91
C ASP A 28 -2.03 3.36 8.14
N VAL A 29 -2.95 2.67 8.80
CA VAL A 29 -3.67 3.14 9.99
C VAL A 29 -3.26 2.35 11.23
N THR A 30 -3.64 2.85 12.41
CA THR A 30 -3.34 2.14 13.65
C THR A 30 -4.16 0.84 13.74
N PRO A 31 -3.67 -0.19 14.47
CA PRO A 31 -4.39 -1.45 14.64
C PRO A 31 -5.82 -1.27 15.14
N GLU A 32 -6.07 -0.31 16.03
CA GLU A 32 -7.39 -0.03 16.60
C GLU A 32 -8.37 0.49 15.53
N VAL A 33 -7.88 1.32 14.60
CA VAL A 33 -8.69 1.82 13.48
C VAL A 33 -8.94 0.69 12.47
N ALA A 34 -7.92 -0.12 12.18
CA ALA A 34 -8.06 -1.26 11.28
C ALA A 34 -9.10 -2.27 11.80
N GLU A 35 -9.02 -2.63 13.08
CA GLU A 35 -9.95 -3.55 13.75
C GLU A 35 -11.37 -2.96 13.82
N ALA A 36 -11.51 -1.67 14.12
CA ALA A 36 -12.83 -1.02 14.16
C ALA A 36 -13.51 -0.96 12.79
N LEU A 37 -12.74 -0.94 11.70
CA LEU A 37 -13.24 -1.01 10.33
C LEU A 37 -13.44 -2.47 9.86
N GLU A 38 -12.88 -3.46 10.55
CA GLU A 38 -13.09 -4.86 10.26
C GLU A 38 -14.55 -5.26 10.52
N GLY A 39 -15.14 -6.03 9.60
CA GLY A 39 -16.56 -6.42 9.69
C GLY A 39 -17.59 -5.30 9.45
N ILE A 40 -17.15 -4.06 9.22
CA ILE A 40 -18.04 -2.98 8.79
C ILE A 40 -18.29 -3.08 7.28
N GLU A 41 -19.55 -3.17 6.90
CA GLU A 41 -20.00 -3.11 5.50
C GLU A 41 -19.97 -1.66 4.97
N PRO A 42 -19.78 -1.45 3.65
CA PRO A 42 -19.90 -0.13 3.04
C PRO A 42 -21.20 0.59 3.45
N GLY A 43 -21.07 1.84 3.87
CA GLY A 43 -22.14 2.65 4.46
C GLY A 43 -22.23 2.57 5.99
N GLY A 44 -21.63 1.54 6.60
CA GLY A 44 -21.60 1.34 8.05
C GLY A 44 -20.71 2.35 8.79
N ILE A 45 -20.99 2.52 10.08
CA ILE A 45 -20.32 3.46 10.98
C ILE A 45 -19.70 2.67 12.13
N THR A 46 -18.46 2.99 12.49
CA THR A 46 -17.75 2.33 13.60
C THR A 46 -18.33 2.73 14.96
N ALA A 47 -18.00 1.96 15.99
CA ALA A 47 -18.05 2.49 17.35
C ALA A 47 -17.02 3.62 17.54
N VAL A 48 -16.99 4.22 18.72
CA VAL A 48 -15.96 5.21 19.08
C VAL A 48 -14.61 4.51 19.15
N VAL A 49 -13.65 4.96 18.32
CA VAL A 49 -12.29 4.45 18.26
C VAL A 49 -11.37 5.39 19.04
N PRO A 50 -10.74 4.93 20.13
CA PRO A 50 -9.74 5.73 20.84
C PRO A 50 -8.47 5.85 19.99
N ALA A 51 -7.90 7.05 19.96
CA ALA A 51 -6.62 7.32 19.31
C ALA A 51 -5.78 8.28 20.15
N PRO A 52 -4.48 8.42 19.89
CA PRO A 52 -3.60 9.32 20.65
C PRO A 52 -4.07 10.79 20.66
N ASP A 53 -4.77 11.22 19.62
CA ASP A 53 -5.30 12.57 19.44
C ASP A 53 -6.78 12.72 19.88
N GLY A 54 -7.38 11.68 20.47
CA GLY A 54 -8.72 11.72 21.05
C GLY A 54 -9.60 10.55 20.63
N TYR A 55 -10.76 10.85 20.07
CA TYR A 55 -11.76 9.86 19.71
C TYR A 55 -12.23 10.08 18.28
N HIS A 56 -12.29 9.00 17.51
CA HIS A 56 -12.73 9.03 16.12
C HIS A 56 -13.94 8.13 15.91
N ILE A 57 -14.79 8.52 14.97
CA ILE A 57 -15.88 7.70 14.45
C ILE A 57 -15.71 7.72 12.94
N PHE A 58 -15.66 6.56 12.32
CA PHE A 58 -15.48 6.42 10.89
C PHE A 58 -16.76 5.92 10.24
N ARG A 59 -16.99 6.33 8.99
CA ARG A 59 -18.00 5.73 8.12
C ARG A 59 -17.29 5.14 6.92
N LEU A 60 -17.46 3.85 6.70
CA LEU A 60 -16.87 3.18 5.55
C LEU A 60 -17.65 3.55 4.30
N ILE A 61 -16.99 4.06 3.27
CA ILE A 61 -17.64 4.41 1.99
C ILE A 61 -17.57 3.25 1.02
N ALA A 62 -16.38 2.67 0.89
CA ALA A 62 -16.09 1.55 0.01
C ALA A 62 -14.95 0.72 0.60
N ARG A 63 -14.95 -0.58 0.28
CA ARG A 63 -13.85 -1.50 0.56
C ARG A 63 -13.37 -2.06 -0.77
N TYR A 64 -12.08 -1.98 -1.00
CA TYR A 64 -11.42 -2.63 -2.13
C TYR A 64 -10.70 -3.84 -1.57
N GLU A 65 -11.00 -5.03 -2.10
CA GLU A 65 -10.23 -6.21 -1.70
C GLU A 65 -8.80 -6.06 -2.21
N GLU A 66 -7.84 -6.58 -1.44
CA GLU A 66 -6.49 -6.84 -1.96
C GLU A 66 -6.59 -7.95 -3.00
N GLY A 67 -7.00 -7.60 -4.22
CA GLY A 67 -6.85 -8.46 -5.37
C GLY A 67 -5.38 -8.58 -5.66
N LYS A 68 -4.81 -9.79 -5.55
CA LYS A 68 -3.63 -10.11 -6.36
C LYS A 68 -4.04 -9.83 -7.81
N PRO A 69 -3.28 -9.02 -8.56
CA PRO A 69 -3.60 -8.79 -9.96
C PRO A 69 -3.79 -10.14 -10.65
N THR A 70 -4.78 -10.22 -11.54
CA THR A 70 -4.98 -11.45 -12.31
C THR A 70 -3.70 -11.78 -13.09
N ILE A 71 -3.55 -13.03 -13.55
CA ILE A 71 -2.40 -13.38 -14.40
C ILE A 71 -2.33 -12.43 -15.61
N GLU A 72 -3.48 -12.01 -16.16
CA GLU A 72 -3.55 -11.08 -17.29
C GLU A 72 -3.06 -9.67 -16.91
N GLU A 73 -3.41 -9.18 -15.72
CA GLU A 73 -2.97 -7.87 -15.21
C GLU A 73 -1.47 -7.87 -14.85
N ALA A 74 -0.95 -9.01 -14.36
CA ALA A 74 0.43 -9.15 -13.93
C ALA A 74 1.39 -9.64 -15.03
N GLU A 75 0.90 -10.10 -16.19
CA GLU A 75 1.70 -10.75 -17.23
C GLU A 75 2.83 -9.87 -17.74
N ALA A 76 2.55 -8.58 -17.96
CA ALA A 76 3.54 -7.62 -18.45
C ALA A 76 4.69 -7.43 -17.46
N GLU A 77 4.37 -7.30 -16.17
CA GLU A 77 5.34 -7.11 -15.10
C GLU A 77 6.18 -8.38 -14.90
N ILE A 78 5.53 -9.56 -14.86
CA ILE A 78 6.21 -10.86 -14.76
C ILE A 78 7.17 -11.06 -15.94
N ARG A 79 6.74 -10.75 -17.17
CA ARG A 79 7.57 -10.87 -18.37
C ARG A 79 8.79 -9.95 -18.31
N GLN A 80 8.60 -8.71 -17.86
CA GLN A 80 9.69 -7.75 -17.70
C GLN A 80 10.69 -8.22 -16.65
N ALA A 81 10.20 -8.66 -15.48
CA ALA A 81 11.04 -9.18 -14.41
C ALA A 81 11.85 -10.41 -14.87
N ALA A 82 11.21 -11.35 -15.57
CA ALA A 82 11.87 -12.52 -16.13
C ALA A 82 12.94 -12.16 -17.18
N ALA A 83 12.67 -11.16 -18.03
CA ALA A 83 13.64 -10.68 -19.02
C ALA A 83 14.88 -10.05 -18.35
N GLN A 84 14.67 -9.21 -17.33
CA GLN A 84 15.75 -8.59 -16.55
C GLN A 84 16.59 -9.65 -15.82
N GLN A 85 15.94 -10.63 -15.18
CA GLN A 85 16.64 -11.70 -14.48
C GLN A 85 17.49 -12.53 -15.45
N LYS A 86 16.97 -12.84 -16.64
CA LYS A 86 17.72 -13.57 -17.66
C LYS A 86 18.90 -12.75 -18.20
N GLN A 87 18.73 -11.45 -18.42
CA GLN A 87 19.81 -10.55 -18.84
C GLN A 87 20.93 -10.51 -17.80
N GLN A 88 20.57 -10.41 -16.52
CA GLN A 88 21.53 -10.41 -15.42
C GLN A 88 22.34 -11.71 -15.36
N GLN A 89 21.67 -12.87 -15.49
CA GLN A 89 22.35 -14.17 -15.51
C GLN A 89 23.31 -14.32 -16.70
N VAL A 90 22.94 -13.81 -17.88
CA VAL A 90 23.82 -13.84 -19.05
C VAL A 90 25.04 -12.95 -18.84
N TYR A 91 24.84 -11.75 -18.30
CA TYR A 91 25.91 -10.82 -17.99
C TYR A 91 26.90 -11.41 -16.97
N GLU A 92 26.39 -12.00 -15.89
CA GLU A 92 27.23 -12.64 -14.86
C GLU A 92 28.05 -13.80 -15.44
N LYS A 93 27.44 -14.65 -16.28
CA LYS A 93 28.16 -15.72 -16.99
C LYS A 93 29.24 -15.17 -17.91
N TYR A 94 28.97 -14.08 -18.61
CA TYR A 94 29.92 -13.43 -19.50
C TYR A 94 31.12 -12.84 -18.73
N VAL A 95 30.85 -12.13 -17.64
CA VAL A 95 31.89 -11.59 -16.75
C VAL A 95 32.72 -12.71 -16.12
N ALA A 96 32.08 -13.80 -15.65
CA ALA A 96 32.79 -14.95 -15.11
C ALA A 96 33.71 -15.61 -16.14
N LYS A 97 33.25 -15.73 -17.39
CA LYS A 97 34.08 -16.23 -18.50
C LYS A 97 35.29 -15.33 -18.76
N LEU A 98 35.08 -14.02 -18.89
CA LEU A 98 36.17 -13.05 -19.09
C LEU A 98 37.20 -13.09 -17.97
N LYS A 99 36.77 -13.19 -16.70
CA LYS A 99 37.67 -13.30 -15.56
C LYS A 99 38.56 -14.55 -15.61
N ASN A 100 38.08 -15.65 -16.19
CA ASN A 100 38.88 -16.88 -16.34
C ASN A 100 39.82 -16.84 -17.55
N GLU A 101 39.49 -16.07 -18.60
CA GLU A 101 40.28 -15.98 -19.83
C GLU A 101 41.37 -14.90 -19.77
N ILE A 102 41.28 -13.95 -18.85
CA ILE A 102 42.17 -12.79 -18.78
C ILE A 102 42.97 -12.81 -17.47
N PHE A 103 44.30 -12.71 -17.56
CA PHE A 103 45.17 -12.57 -16.39
C PHE A 103 45.06 -11.14 -15.84
N VAL A 104 44.39 -10.97 -14.69
CA VAL A 104 44.22 -9.66 -14.04
C VAL A 104 45.25 -9.53 -12.90
N ASP A 105 46.30 -8.73 -13.11
CA ASP A 105 47.24 -8.32 -12.07
C ASP A 105 46.75 -7.01 -11.42
N ILE A 106 46.30 -7.07 -10.16
CA ILE A 106 45.95 -5.88 -9.37
C ILE A 106 47.16 -5.54 -8.50
N ARG A 107 47.90 -4.49 -8.84
CA ARG A 107 48.96 -3.94 -7.99
C ARG A 107 48.37 -2.93 -7.02
N LEU A 108 48.55 -3.20 -5.73
CA LEU A 108 48.25 -2.31 -4.60
C LEU A 108 49.42 -1.37 -4.32
#